data_AF-A0A662Y3K2-F1
#
_entry.id   AF-A0A662Y3K2-F1
#
_cell.length_a   1.000
_cell.length_b   1.000
_cell.length_c   1.000
_cell.angle_alpha   90.00
_cell.angle_beta   90.00
_cell.angle_gamma   90.00
#
_symmetry.space_group_name_H-M   'P 1'
#
loop_
_entity.id
_entity.type
_entity.pdbx_description
1 polymer ?
#
loop_
_entity_poly.entity_id
_entity_poly.type
_entity_poly.pdbx_seq_one_letter_code
_entity_poly.pdbx_strand_id
1 'polypeptide(L)'
;MEETAEEIQQEQQAVGEQRKSELVQRAWQRSFQNGGPETDAELALHRHLLSLAAEHEADDESQVASLLLLEVAAKVIYVDPSWGYVDAANIVCAQLADADDAVSRVDDCIITLQEQPKKQFLDPLSWDLLPHKAVIAVVEAVLLLFDVPLPSPIDDETMWEACWGLWIVKNIDAHSGGWEWMAQNEPTGLFTKPYALSARHLDRVFELLGRATNLAPPGVHHCWHHLPAYACLRDWIGACATYLHMVEHCLPEFDGFAAVQQLVTPPQRTPKTNTWFRCETEDGIEYFYNRLYQSLTLERPADFDGTSSHIPSVVQELIDTALQTDAAIRIELERRGKQRIFAQLLDQDEWVECLDLHTQTKYYYSMKHYQVAAGPPEHGAFVSYRESVAFAAVLRLQTAYRRRRLMQKTQVRKAKRSALPTFASFAGGARAKPLA
;
A
#
# COMPACT_ATOMS: atom_id res chain seq x y z
N MET A 1 -64.75 -21.48 -15.14
CA MET A 1 -64.65 -21.03 -13.73
C MET A 1 -63.19 -20.91 -13.25
N GLU A 2 -62.19 -21.43 -14.00
CA GLU A 2 -60.77 -21.15 -13.72
C GLU A 2 -60.30 -19.78 -14.27
N GLU A 3 -60.81 -19.33 -15.43
CA GLU A 3 -60.47 -18.00 -16.02
C GLU A 3 -60.79 -16.81 -15.09
N THR A 4 -61.87 -16.91 -14.29
CA THR A 4 -62.26 -15.86 -13.35
C THR A 4 -61.36 -15.76 -12.12
N ALA A 5 -60.62 -16.81 -11.77
CA ALA A 5 -59.69 -16.77 -10.63
C ALA A 5 -58.36 -16.12 -11.04
N GLU A 6 -57.89 -16.39 -12.26
CA GLU A 6 -56.67 -15.78 -12.81
C GLU A 6 -56.85 -14.29 -13.10
N GLU A 7 -58.01 -13.86 -13.61
CA GLU A 7 -58.31 -12.43 -13.83
C GLU A 7 -58.39 -11.65 -12.51
N ILE A 8 -59.00 -12.21 -11.46
CA ILE A 8 -59.07 -11.57 -10.13
C ILE A 8 -57.69 -11.50 -9.48
N GLN A 9 -56.85 -12.52 -9.70
CA GLN A 9 -55.49 -12.56 -9.15
C GLN A 9 -54.55 -11.58 -9.87
N GLN A 10 -54.72 -11.39 -11.18
CA GLN A 10 -54.01 -10.37 -11.96
C GLN A 10 -54.46 -8.94 -11.61
N GLU A 11 -55.76 -8.69 -11.41
CA GLU A 11 -56.25 -7.39 -10.95
C GLU A 11 -55.75 -7.05 -9.53
N GLN A 12 -55.71 -8.03 -8.63
CA GLN A 12 -55.19 -7.83 -7.27
C GLN A 12 -53.68 -7.55 -7.27
N GLN A 13 -52.91 -8.21 -8.14
CA GLN A 13 -51.49 -7.91 -8.34
C GLN A 13 -51.28 -6.51 -8.92
N ALA A 14 -52.04 -6.11 -9.94
CA ALA A 14 -51.93 -4.78 -10.55
C ALA A 14 -52.27 -3.63 -9.59
N VAL A 15 -53.29 -3.81 -8.75
CA VAL A 15 -53.66 -2.84 -7.70
C VAL A 15 -52.59 -2.78 -6.60
N GLY A 16 -51.98 -3.91 -6.25
CA GLY A 16 -50.87 -3.98 -5.30
C GLY A 16 -49.62 -3.25 -5.81
N GLU A 17 -49.26 -3.43 -7.08
CA GLU A 17 -48.13 -2.73 -7.72
C GLU A 17 -48.35 -1.22 -7.82
N GLN A 18 -49.56 -0.78 -8.16
CA GLN A 18 -49.91 0.65 -8.19
C GLN A 18 -49.78 1.31 -6.82
N ARG A 19 -50.28 0.66 -5.75
CA ARG A 19 -50.16 1.20 -4.38
C ARG A 19 -48.72 1.34 -3.92
N LYS A 20 -47.84 0.39 -4.26
CA LYS A 20 -46.42 0.46 -3.93
C LYS A 20 -45.70 1.57 -4.69
N SER A 21 -46.02 1.72 -5.97
CA SER A 21 -45.49 2.83 -6.78
C SER A 21 -45.89 4.18 -6.18
N GLU A 22 -47.10 4.31 -5.62
CA GLU A 22 -47.53 5.53 -4.91
C GLU A 22 -46.75 5.76 -3.61
N LEU A 23 -46.48 4.71 -2.82
CA LEU A 23 -45.70 4.83 -1.58
C LEU A 23 -44.25 5.26 -1.87
N VAL A 24 -43.61 4.65 -2.86
CA VAL A 24 -42.27 5.03 -3.33
C VAL A 24 -42.27 6.46 -3.85
N GLN A 25 -43.29 6.87 -4.61
CA GLN A 25 -43.40 8.24 -5.11
C GLN A 25 -43.60 9.27 -3.98
N ARG A 26 -44.36 8.92 -2.93
CA ARG A 26 -44.50 9.77 -1.74
C ARG A 26 -43.20 9.89 -0.94
N ALA A 27 -42.45 8.80 -0.79
CA ALA A 27 -41.14 8.82 -0.15
C ALA A 27 -40.15 9.68 -0.97
N TRP A 28 -40.17 9.53 -2.29
CA TRP A 28 -39.35 10.31 -3.23
C TRP A 28 -39.63 11.81 -3.12
N GLN A 29 -40.90 12.22 -3.22
CA GLN A 29 -41.29 13.64 -3.15
C GLN A 29 -41.01 14.31 -1.80
N ARG A 30 -40.87 13.53 -0.73
CA ARG A 30 -40.47 14.06 0.58
C ARG A 30 -38.99 14.37 0.68
N SER A 31 -38.17 13.62 -0.04
CA SER A 31 -36.71 13.69 0.05
C SER A 31 -36.08 14.49 -1.10
N PHE A 32 -36.72 14.50 -2.27
CA PHE A 32 -36.28 15.21 -3.46
C PHE A 32 -37.30 16.27 -3.85
N GLN A 33 -36.82 17.44 -4.27
CA GLN A 33 -37.69 18.54 -4.73
C GLN A 33 -38.28 18.29 -6.13
N ASN A 34 -37.76 17.30 -6.85
CA ASN A 34 -38.08 17.00 -8.24
C ASN A 34 -39.17 15.91 -8.34
N GLY A 35 -39.98 15.96 -9.40
CA GLY A 35 -41.13 15.06 -9.58
C GLY A 35 -40.78 13.60 -9.93
N GLY A 36 -39.50 13.31 -10.18
CA GLY A 36 -38.98 11.97 -10.50
C GLY A 36 -37.45 11.99 -10.65
N PRO A 37 -36.84 10.81 -10.87
CA PRO A 37 -35.40 10.67 -11.04
C PRO A 37 -34.91 11.23 -12.38
N GLU A 38 -33.88 12.06 -12.35
CA GLU A 38 -33.27 12.77 -13.49
C GLU A 38 -31.88 12.24 -13.86
N THR A 39 -31.12 11.71 -12.89
CA THR A 39 -29.79 11.13 -13.11
C THR A 39 -29.83 9.59 -13.10
N ASP A 40 -28.80 8.94 -13.66
CA ASP A 40 -28.68 7.48 -13.63
C ASP A 40 -28.59 6.94 -12.18
N ALA A 41 -27.95 7.71 -11.29
CA ALA A 41 -27.90 7.47 -9.85
C ALA A 41 -29.30 7.54 -9.19
N GLU A 42 -30.08 8.58 -9.50
CA GLU A 42 -31.45 8.75 -9.02
C GLU A 42 -32.36 7.62 -9.53
N LEU A 43 -32.19 7.22 -10.79
CA LEU A 43 -32.92 6.10 -11.40
C LEU A 43 -32.60 4.78 -10.71
N ALA A 44 -31.33 4.54 -10.35
CA ALA A 44 -30.91 3.36 -9.60
C ALA A 44 -31.53 3.33 -8.19
N LEU A 45 -31.48 4.44 -7.45
CA LEU A 45 -32.13 4.55 -6.14
C LEU A 45 -33.64 4.32 -6.25
N HIS A 46 -34.31 4.93 -7.23
CA HIS A 46 -35.75 4.75 -7.43
C HIS A 46 -36.11 3.28 -7.73
N ARG A 47 -35.31 2.57 -8.54
CA ARG A 47 -35.50 1.13 -8.79
C ARG A 47 -35.29 0.29 -7.53
N HIS A 48 -34.28 0.62 -6.73
CA HIS A 48 -34.02 -0.04 -5.45
C HIS A 48 -35.22 0.08 -4.50
N LEU A 49 -35.79 1.27 -4.35
CA LEU A 49 -36.98 1.50 -3.52
C LEU A 49 -38.21 0.72 -4.00
N LEU A 50 -38.39 0.59 -5.32
CA LEU A 50 -39.45 -0.24 -5.90
C LEU A 50 -39.25 -1.73 -5.57
N SER A 51 -38.02 -2.23 -5.64
CA SER A 51 -37.70 -3.62 -5.24
C SER A 51 -37.97 -3.84 -3.75
N LEU A 52 -37.52 -2.92 -2.91
CA LEU A 52 -37.68 -2.99 -1.46
C LEU A 52 -39.15 -2.96 -1.04
N ALA A 53 -39.96 -2.10 -1.67
CA ALA A 53 -41.41 -2.07 -1.47
C ALA A 53 -42.11 -3.36 -1.96
N ALA A 54 -41.54 -4.06 -2.94
CA ALA A 54 -42.06 -5.34 -3.41
C ALA A 54 -41.68 -6.52 -2.49
N GLU A 55 -40.51 -6.48 -1.87
CA GLU A 55 -40.06 -7.50 -0.91
C GLU A 55 -40.87 -7.48 0.41
N HIS A 56 -41.33 -6.30 0.82
CA HIS A 56 -42.13 -6.09 2.04
C HIS A 56 -43.65 -6.13 1.79
N GLU A 57 -44.10 -6.96 0.84
CA GLU A 57 -45.50 -7.07 0.38
C GLU A 57 -46.55 -7.34 1.47
N ALA A 58 -46.14 -7.97 2.57
CA ALA A 58 -47.03 -8.39 3.66
C ALA A 58 -47.00 -7.45 4.88
N ASP A 59 -46.14 -6.43 4.87
CA ASP A 59 -45.92 -5.55 6.02
C ASP A 59 -46.86 -4.32 5.99
N ASP A 60 -47.06 -3.69 7.15
CA ASP A 60 -47.94 -2.52 7.29
C ASP A 60 -47.44 -1.34 6.43
N GLU A 61 -48.34 -0.70 5.68
CA GLU A 61 -48.01 0.42 4.77
C GLU A 61 -47.24 1.55 5.50
N SER A 62 -47.54 1.78 6.78
CA SER A 62 -46.83 2.75 7.62
C SER A 62 -45.38 2.35 7.90
N GLN A 63 -45.13 1.05 8.11
CA GLN A 63 -43.80 0.50 8.33
C GLN A 63 -42.98 0.55 7.04
N VAL A 64 -43.58 0.16 5.92
CA VAL A 64 -42.96 0.24 4.59
C VAL A 64 -42.63 1.69 4.25
N ALA A 65 -43.53 2.63 4.49
CA ALA A 65 -43.26 4.06 4.24
C ALA A 65 -42.11 4.61 5.11
N SER A 66 -42.00 4.17 6.36
CA SER A 66 -40.92 4.58 7.26
C SER A 66 -39.58 3.99 6.82
N LEU A 67 -39.58 2.73 6.42
CA LEU A 67 -38.41 2.01 5.89
C LEU A 67 -37.91 2.66 4.58
N LEU A 68 -38.82 2.99 3.66
CA LEU A 68 -38.47 3.69 2.41
C LEU A 68 -37.85 5.07 2.68
N LEU A 69 -38.35 5.83 3.68
CA LEU A 69 -37.77 7.12 4.04
C LEU A 69 -36.38 6.99 4.66
N LEU A 70 -36.16 5.98 5.50
CA LEU A 70 -34.83 5.66 6.06
C LEU A 70 -33.86 5.29 4.94
N GLU A 71 -34.28 4.43 4.02
CA GLU A 71 -33.45 3.98 2.90
C GLU A 71 -33.08 5.14 1.97
N VAL A 72 -34.02 6.03 1.69
CA VAL A 72 -33.74 7.27 0.94
C VAL A 72 -32.76 8.13 1.70
N ALA A 73 -32.95 8.36 3.01
CA ALA A 73 -32.06 9.22 3.80
C ALA A 73 -30.62 8.69 3.85
N ALA A 74 -30.43 7.36 3.93
CA ALA A 74 -29.11 6.74 3.92
C ALA A 74 -28.42 6.87 2.55
N LYS A 75 -29.18 6.85 1.45
CA LYS A 75 -28.64 6.81 0.08
C LYS A 75 -28.60 8.16 -0.63
N VAL A 76 -29.35 9.16 -0.15
CA VAL A 76 -29.48 10.48 -0.80
C VAL A 76 -28.14 11.17 -1.02
N ILE A 77 -27.19 10.97 -0.09
CA ILE A 77 -25.86 11.58 -0.18
C ILE A 77 -25.10 11.13 -1.42
N TYR A 78 -25.28 9.88 -1.87
CA TYR A 78 -24.56 9.33 -3.02
C TYR A 78 -25.18 9.71 -4.38
N VAL A 79 -26.36 10.31 -4.34
CA VAL A 79 -27.19 10.64 -5.50
C VAL A 79 -27.11 12.13 -5.83
N ASP A 80 -26.53 12.93 -4.94
CA ASP A 80 -26.39 14.37 -5.11
C ASP A 80 -25.51 14.71 -6.33
N PRO A 81 -25.98 15.50 -7.31
CA PRO A 81 -25.19 15.88 -8.47
C PRO A 81 -24.03 16.84 -8.15
N SER A 82 -24.00 17.42 -6.95
CA SER A 82 -22.86 18.21 -6.46
C SER A 82 -21.72 17.35 -5.91
N TRP A 83 -21.94 16.03 -5.81
CA TRP A 83 -21.04 15.09 -5.15
C TRP A 83 -19.83 14.74 -6.03
N GLY A 84 -18.64 15.21 -5.60
CA GLY A 84 -17.35 14.84 -6.20
C GLY A 84 -16.44 14.04 -5.25
N TYR A 85 -15.27 13.60 -5.72
CA TYR A 85 -14.22 12.94 -4.89
C TYR A 85 -13.91 13.71 -3.59
N VAL A 86 -14.02 15.03 -3.63
CA VAL A 86 -13.82 15.94 -2.48
C VAL A 86 -14.89 15.76 -1.40
N ASP A 87 -16.12 15.37 -1.77
CA ASP A 87 -17.22 15.18 -0.80
C ASP A 87 -17.26 13.76 -0.21
N ALA A 88 -16.78 12.76 -0.95
CA ALA A 88 -16.44 11.45 -0.39
C ALA A 88 -15.35 11.60 0.69
N ALA A 89 -14.35 12.46 0.45
CA ALA A 89 -13.37 12.85 1.47
C ALA A 89 -13.99 13.74 2.57
N ASN A 90 -15.04 14.55 2.30
CA ASN A 90 -15.72 15.34 3.34
C ASN A 90 -16.62 14.52 4.27
N ILE A 91 -17.20 13.41 3.82
CA ILE A 91 -17.83 12.43 4.74
C ILE A 91 -16.76 11.83 5.67
N VAL A 92 -15.52 11.71 5.20
CA VAL A 92 -14.35 11.37 6.02
C VAL A 92 -13.85 12.58 6.85
N CYS A 93 -14.06 13.84 6.43
CA CYS A 93 -13.48 15.04 7.06
C CYS A 93 -14.44 15.93 7.89
N ALA A 94 -15.75 15.68 7.91
CA ALA A 94 -16.70 16.52 8.66
C ALA A 94 -16.50 16.47 10.20
N GLN A 95 -15.62 15.60 10.68
CA GLN A 95 -15.09 15.64 12.04
C GLN A 95 -13.56 15.47 12.00
N LEU A 96 -12.85 16.60 12.09
CA LEU A 96 -11.41 16.77 12.30
C LEU A 96 -10.53 16.62 11.04
N ALA A 97 -9.61 17.59 10.92
CA ALA A 97 -8.77 17.87 9.76
C ALA A 97 -7.78 16.74 9.41
N ASP A 98 -7.54 16.60 8.10
CA ASP A 98 -6.60 15.71 7.41
C ASP A 98 -6.95 14.21 7.39
N ALA A 99 -7.63 13.74 6.32
CA ALA A 99 -7.63 12.32 5.94
C ALA A 99 -7.98 12.13 4.45
N ASP A 100 -7.01 11.66 3.66
CA ASP A 100 -7.16 11.30 2.24
C ASP A 100 -7.71 9.87 2.02
N ASP A 101 -8.10 9.12 3.06
CA ASP A 101 -8.62 7.74 2.92
C ASP A 101 -9.45 7.27 4.15
N ALA A 102 -10.68 6.79 3.95
CA ALA A 102 -11.59 6.32 5.02
C ALA A 102 -11.05 5.08 5.74
N VAL A 103 -10.42 4.17 5.00
CA VAL A 103 -9.80 2.98 5.57
C VAL A 103 -8.50 3.31 6.31
N SER A 104 -7.75 4.32 5.84
CA SER A 104 -6.62 4.89 6.61
C SER A 104 -7.09 5.43 7.96
N ARG A 105 -8.24 6.11 8.01
CA ARG A 105 -8.77 6.65 9.28
C ARG A 105 -9.16 5.56 10.28
N VAL A 106 -9.83 4.49 9.83
CA VAL A 106 -10.12 3.33 10.70
C VAL A 106 -8.82 2.76 11.27
N ASP A 107 -7.78 2.67 10.45
CA ASP A 107 -6.45 2.23 10.86
C ASP A 107 -5.77 3.12 11.87
N ASP A 108 -5.77 4.42 11.62
CA ASP A 108 -5.14 5.40 12.50
C ASP A 108 -5.83 5.38 13.88
N CYS A 109 -7.16 5.23 13.91
CA CYS A 109 -7.91 5.04 15.14
C CYS A 109 -7.57 3.72 15.85
N ILE A 110 -7.37 2.62 15.10
CA ILE A 110 -6.94 1.34 15.67
C ILE A 110 -5.55 1.43 16.29
N ILE A 111 -4.59 2.06 15.58
CA ILE A 111 -3.24 2.29 16.08
C ILE A 111 -3.30 3.10 17.38
N THR A 112 -4.05 4.21 17.36
CA THR A 112 -4.22 5.09 18.53
C THR A 112 -4.84 4.35 19.73
N LEU A 113 -5.82 3.47 19.48
CA LEU A 113 -6.45 2.65 20.51
C LEU A 113 -5.49 1.63 21.14
N GLN A 114 -4.61 1.04 20.35
CA GLN A 114 -3.63 0.05 20.81
C GLN A 114 -2.52 0.66 21.66
N GLU A 115 -2.20 1.93 21.44
CA GLU A 115 -1.28 2.68 22.28
C GLU A 115 -1.84 2.92 23.69
N GLN A 116 -3.16 2.81 23.88
CA GLN A 116 -3.78 3.02 25.19
C GLN A 116 -3.53 1.82 26.12
N PRO A 117 -3.01 2.04 27.34
CA PRO A 117 -2.74 0.96 28.27
C PRO A 117 -4.04 0.28 28.72
N LYS A 118 -4.02 -1.05 28.90
CA LYS A 118 -5.18 -1.86 29.33
C LYS A 118 -5.89 -1.30 30.57
N LYS A 119 -5.11 -0.80 31.52
CA LYS A 119 -5.63 -0.17 32.75
C LYS A 119 -6.61 0.96 32.48
N GLN A 120 -6.43 1.74 31.41
CA GLN A 120 -7.36 2.81 31.08
C GLN A 120 -8.74 2.33 30.61
N PHE A 121 -8.87 1.06 30.19
CA PHE A 121 -10.16 0.44 29.89
C PHE A 121 -10.76 -0.26 31.09
N LEU A 122 -9.92 -0.90 31.92
CA LEU A 122 -10.35 -1.75 33.02
C LEU A 122 -10.56 -1.00 34.35
N ASP A 123 -9.70 -0.03 34.68
CA ASP A 123 -9.80 0.74 35.93
C ASP A 123 -11.19 1.41 36.08
N PRO A 124 -11.81 1.98 35.02
CA PRO A 124 -13.14 2.57 35.11
C PRO A 124 -14.27 1.60 35.48
N LEU A 125 -14.09 0.29 35.30
CA LEU A 125 -15.07 -0.72 35.72
C LEU A 125 -15.11 -0.87 37.25
N SER A 126 -14.07 -0.42 37.95
CA SER A 126 -13.97 -0.51 39.40
C SER A 126 -14.42 0.77 40.13
N TRP A 127 -14.89 1.78 39.39
CA TRP A 127 -15.33 3.04 39.97
C TRP A 127 -16.70 2.92 40.61
N ASP A 128 -16.90 3.58 41.75
CA ASP A 128 -18.18 3.58 42.49
C ASP A 128 -19.31 4.32 41.73
N LEU A 129 -18.96 5.10 40.70
CA LEU A 129 -19.89 5.89 39.91
C LEU A 129 -19.83 5.47 38.45
N LEU A 130 -21.02 5.34 37.84
CA LEU A 130 -21.15 5.10 36.42
C LEU A 130 -20.52 6.23 35.60
N PRO A 131 -19.93 5.90 34.44
CA PRO A 131 -19.39 6.90 33.53
C PRO A 131 -20.50 7.75 32.93
N HIS A 132 -20.10 8.87 32.33
CA HIS A 132 -21.03 9.78 31.67
C HIS A 132 -21.85 9.07 30.58
N LYS A 133 -23.13 9.44 30.41
CA LYS A 133 -24.06 8.82 29.43
C LYS A 133 -23.55 8.80 27.99
N ALA A 134 -22.71 9.75 27.61
CA ALA A 134 -22.05 9.77 26.30
C ALA A 134 -21.08 8.60 26.11
N VAL A 135 -20.38 8.18 27.18
CA VAL A 135 -19.48 7.03 27.17
C VAL A 135 -20.29 5.73 27.09
N ILE A 136 -21.40 5.65 27.81
CA ILE A 136 -22.31 4.49 27.75
C ILE A 136 -22.87 4.32 26.34
N ALA A 137 -23.29 5.41 25.68
CA ALA A 137 -23.76 5.38 24.30
C ALA A 137 -22.67 4.91 23.30
N VAL A 138 -21.41 5.34 23.50
CA VAL A 138 -20.26 4.87 22.71
C VAL A 138 -20.06 3.36 22.91
N VAL A 139 -20.09 2.88 24.14
CA VAL A 139 -19.93 1.46 24.46
C VAL A 139 -21.06 0.60 23.88
N GLU A 140 -22.32 1.05 23.97
CA GLU A 140 -23.47 0.40 23.33
C GLU A 140 -23.24 0.29 21.81
N ALA A 141 -22.74 1.36 21.18
CA ALA A 141 -22.42 1.34 19.76
C ALA A 141 -21.31 0.33 19.40
N VAL A 142 -20.27 0.17 20.25
CA VAL A 142 -19.25 -0.89 20.04
C VAL A 142 -19.92 -2.26 20.01
N LEU A 143 -20.73 -2.56 21.03
CA LEU A 143 -21.35 -3.88 21.19
C LEU A 143 -22.27 -4.21 20.00
N LEU A 144 -23.01 -3.22 19.50
CA LEU A 144 -23.85 -3.36 18.31
C LEU A 144 -23.06 -3.62 17.02
N LEU A 145 -21.92 -2.94 16.83
CA LEU A 145 -21.04 -3.20 15.68
C LEU A 145 -20.43 -4.60 15.69
N PHE A 146 -20.31 -5.22 16.87
CA PHE A 146 -19.88 -6.61 17.03
C PHE A 146 -21.03 -7.63 17.10
N ASP A 147 -22.27 -7.21 16.80
CA ASP A 147 -23.47 -8.06 16.85
C ASP A 147 -23.65 -8.79 18.20
N VAL A 148 -23.26 -8.13 19.30
CA VAL A 148 -23.44 -8.66 20.64
C VAL A 148 -24.93 -8.58 20.99
N PRO A 149 -25.56 -9.70 21.41
CA PRO A 149 -26.97 -9.68 21.75
C PRO A 149 -27.18 -8.88 23.03
N LEU A 150 -27.86 -7.73 22.91
CA LEU A 150 -28.22 -6.87 24.03
C LEU A 150 -29.68 -7.09 24.43
N PRO A 151 -30.01 -7.19 25.73
CA PRO A 151 -31.38 -7.20 26.18
C PRO A 151 -32.07 -5.86 25.86
N SER A 152 -33.36 -5.89 25.55
CA SER A 152 -34.17 -4.70 25.31
C SER A 152 -35.44 -4.75 26.17
N PRO A 153 -35.69 -3.75 27.05
CA PRO A 153 -34.86 -2.58 27.36
C PRO A 153 -33.64 -2.91 28.23
N ILE A 154 -32.56 -2.14 28.10
CA ILE A 154 -31.36 -2.20 28.94
C ILE A 154 -31.14 -0.86 29.64
N ASP A 155 -30.82 -0.91 30.92
CA ASP A 155 -30.45 0.25 31.73
C ASP A 155 -28.93 0.51 31.69
N ASP A 156 -28.55 1.75 32.01
CA ASP A 156 -27.17 2.24 31.95
C ASP A 156 -26.21 1.41 32.84
N GLU A 157 -26.68 0.90 33.98
CA GLU A 157 -25.91 0.11 34.94
C GLU A 157 -25.64 -1.29 34.41
N THR A 158 -26.69 -1.99 33.96
CA THR A 158 -26.55 -3.31 33.30
C THR A 158 -25.69 -3.21 32.03
N MET A 159 -25.81 -2.14 31.25
CA MET A 159 -24.97 -1.91 30.07
C MET A 159 -23.49 -1.85 30.43
N TRP A 160 -23.16 -1.09 31.48
CA TRP A 160 -21.76 -0.86 31.87
C TRP A 160 -21.14 -2.06 32.58
N GLU A 161 -21.82 -2.60 33.59
CA GLU A 161 -21.25 -3.63 34.46
C GLU A 161 -21.36 -5.02 33.83
N ALA A 162 -22.53 -5.37 33.29
CA ALA A 162 -22.80 -6.72 32.82
C ALA A 162 -22.44 -6.90 31.34
N CYS A 163 -22.90 -6.01 30.45
CA CYS A 163 -22.64 -6.18 29.01
C CYS A 163 -21.22 -5.76 28.65
N TRP A 164 -20.87 -4.51 28.92
CA TRP A 164 -19.56 -3.97 28.60
C TRP A 164 -18.47 -4.57 29.47
N GLY A 165 -18.63 -4.60 30.80
CA GLY A 165 -17.64 -5.14 31.72
C GLY A 165 -17.20 -6.56 31.35
N LEU A 166 -18.16 -7.46 31.10
CA LEU A 166 -17.83 -8.84 30.67
C LEU A 166 -17.17 -8.87 29.29
N TRP A 167 -17.68 -8.08 28.33
CA TRP A 167 -17.17 -8.08 26.97
C TRP A 167 -15.75 -7.50 26.91
N ILE A 168 -15.51 -6.35 27.54
CA ILE A 168 -14.23 -5.66 27.51
C ILE A 168 -13.17 -6.44 28.29
N VAL A 169 -13.50 -7.02 29.45
CA VAL A 169 -12.57 -7.89 30.19
C VAL A 169 -12.22 -9.13 29.38
N LYS A 170 -13.20 -9.83 28.80
CA LYS A 170 -12.94 -11.00 27.95
C LYS A 170 -12.01 -10.66 26.78
N ASN A 171 -12.20 -9.51 26.15
CA ASN A 171 -11.44 -9.15 24.96
C ASN A 171 -10.12 -8.42 25.26
N ILE A 172 -9.93 -7.85 26.46
CA ILE A 172 -8.67 -7.21 26.89
C ILE A 172 -7.79 -8.15 27.71
N ASP A 173 -8.35 -8.91 28.65
CA ASP A 173 -7.65 -9.71 29.66
C ASP A 173 -7.22 -11.09 29.13
N ALA A 174 -7.87 -11.60 28.08
CA ALA A 174 -7.45 -12.84 27.40
C ALA A 174 -6.06 -12.74 26.73
N HIS A 175 -5.41 -11.59 26.76
CA HIS A 175 -4.16 -11.32 26.05
C HIS A 175 -3.03 -11.03 27.05
N SER A 176 -2.19 -12.01 27.38
CA SER A 176 -1.13 -11.86 28.39
C SER A 176 0.01 -10.89 28.00
N GLY A 177 0.12 -10.49 26.73
CA GLY A 177 1.26 -9.70 26.21
C GLY A 177 1.01 -8.20 25.95
N GLY A 178 -0.23 -7.71 26.05
CA GLY A 178 -0.56 -6.34 25.60
C GLY A 178 -1.68 -6.34 24.57
N TRP A 179 -1.92 -5.19 23.92
CA TRP A 179 -2.65 -5.10 22.66
C TRP A 179 -1.73 -5.57 21.54
N GLU A 180 -1.34 -6.83 21.57
CA GLU A 180 -0.30 -7.33 20.69
C GLU A 180 -0.89 -7.58 19.29
N TRP A 181 -0.60 -6.67 18.37
CA TRP A 181 -0.38 -7.02 16.95
C TRP A 181 0.91 -7.83 16.76
N MET A 182 1.34 -8.57 17.77
CA MET A 182 2.66 -9.17 17.87
C MET A 182 2.49 -10.65 18.14
N ALA A 183 2.63 -11.45 17.06
CA ALA A 183 3.29 -12.75 17.01
C ALA A 183 2.50 -13.89 16.32
N GLN A 184 1.20 -13.77 16.05
CA GLN A 184 0.44 -14.83 15.40
C GLN A 184 -0.46 -14.26 14.29
N ASN A 185 -0.50 -14.93 13.14
CA ASN A 185 -1.28 -14.57 11.94
C ASN A 185 -2.80 -14.63 12.13
N GLU A 186 -3.26 -14.68 13.37
CA GLU A 186 -4.61 -14.34 13.74
C GLU A 186 -4.53 -13.13 14.65
N PRO A 187 -5.18 -12.02 14.29
CA PRO A 187 -5.26 -10.89 15.18
C PRO A 187 -5.98 -11.40 16.43
N THR A 188 -5.34 -11.29 17.60
CA THR A 188 -5.90 -11.70 18.90
C THR A 188 -5.98 -10.45 19.77
N GLY A 189 -7.21 -9.99 20.03
CA GLY A 189 -7.50 -8.74 20.74
C GLY A 189 -8.93 -8.24 20.49
N LEU A 190 -9.33 -7.11 21.08
CA LEU A 190 -10.64 -6.46 20.90
C LEU A 190 -11.04 -6.22 19.43
N PHE A 191 -10.06 -6.10 18.53
CA PHE A 191 -10.24 -5.73 17.12
C PHE A 191 -9.56 -6.72 16.19
N THR A 192 -9.73 -8.01 16.46
CA THR A 192 -9.15 -9.08 15.65
C THR A 192 -9.42 -8.83 14.16
N LYS A 193 -10.68 -8.64 13.79
CA LYS A 193 -11.05 -8.30 12.41
C LYS A 193 -11.62 -6.87 12.39
N PRO A 194 -10.80 -5.83 12.15
CA PRO A 194 -11.26 -4.44 12.24
C PRO A 194 -12.38 -4.10 11.23
N TYR A 195 -12.52 -4.93 10.19
CA TYR A 195 -13.56 -4.80 9.17
C TYR A 195 -14.67 -5.86 9.26
N ALA A 196 -14.58 -6.85 10.16
CA ALA A 196 -15.69 -7.81 10.36
C ALA A 196 -16.70 -7.25 11.36
N LEU A 197 -17.25 -6.10 11.01
CA LEU A 197 -18.27 -5.39 11.78
C LEU A 197 -19.64 -5.60 11.12
N SER A 198 -20.69 -5.58 11.92
CA SER A 198 -22.06 -5.76 11.47
C SER A 198 -22.69 -4.43 11.08
N ALA A 199 -23.21 -4.33 9.85
CA ALA A 199 -24.01 -3.19 9.39
C ALA A 199 -25.47 -3.25 9.88
N ARG A 200 -25.90 -4.36 10.50
CA ARG A 200 -27.30 -4.61 10.89
C ARG A 200 -27.90 -3.53 11.81
N HIS A 201 -27.06 -2.94 12.66
CA HIS A 201 -27.48 -1.97 13.67
C HIS A 201 -26.97 -0.55 13.37
N LEU A 202 -26.60 -0.28 12.13
CA LEU A 202 -25.90 0.95 11.76
C LEU A 202 -26.72 2.22 12.04
N ASP A 203 -28.03 2.22 11.79
CA ASP A 203 -28.91 3.35 12.12
C ASP A 203 -28.90 3.69 13.61
N ARG A 204 -28.97 2.65 14.44
CA ARG A 204 -28.91 2.80 15.90
C ARG A 204 -27.54 3.30 16.35
N VAL A 205 -26.47 2.84 15.72
CA VAL A 205 -25.10 3.32 15.97
C VAL A 205 -24.99 4.82 15.66
N PHE A 206 -25.53 5.29 14.54
CA PHE A 206 -25.55 6.73 14.22
C PHE A 206 -26.37 7.55 15.23
N GLU A 207 -27.52 7.04 15.69
CA GLU A 207 -28.31 7.68 16.74
C GLU A 207 -27.50 7.82 18.05
N LEU A 208 -26.81 6.74 18.46
CA LEU A 208 -25.99 6.72 19.67
C LEU A 208 -24.78 7.66 19.57
N LEU A 209 -24.11 7.71 18.40
CA LEU A 209 -23.03 8.65 18.14
C LEU A 209 -23.53 10.10 18.20
N GLY A 210 -24.66 10.41 17.55
CA GLY A 210 -25.28 11.73 17.63
C GLY A 210 -25.65 12.12 19.06
N ARG A 211 -26.21 11.18 19.83
CA ARG A 211 -26.51 11.37 21.26
C ARG A 211 -25.23 11.62 22.06
N ALA A 212 -24.17 10.86 21.83
CA ALA A 212 -22.89 11.04 22.52
C ALA A 212 -22.28 12.41 22.23
N THR A 213 -22.28 12.86 20.98
CA THR A 213 -21.78 14.18 20.57
C THR A 213 -22.59 15.31 21.18
N ASN A 214 -23.92 15.19 21.22
CA ASN A 214 -24.81 16.19 21.83
C ASN A 214 -24.64 16.29 23.35
N LEU A 215 -24.46 15.15 24.03
CA LEU A 215 -24.29 15.10 25.48
C LEU A 215 -22.88 15.52 25.92
N ALA A 216 -21.86 15.17 25.15
CA ALA A 216 -20.46 15.46 25.47
C ALA A 216 -19.66 15.72 24.19
N PRO A 217 -19.59 16.98 23.71
CA PRO A 217 -18.86 17.31 22.50
C PRO A 217 -17.36 16.97 22.61
N PRO A 218 -16.74 16.42 21.53
CA PRO A 218 -15.31 16.12 21.48
C PRO A 218 -14.44 17.34 21.79
N GLY A 219 -13.35 17.16 22.54
CA GLY A 219 -12.40 18.23 22.89
C GLY A 219 -12.93 19.28 23.87
N VAL A 220 -14.24 19.28 24.19
CA VAL A 220 -14.87 20.27 25.08
C VAL A 220 -15.23 19.65 26.42
N HIS A 221 -15.88 18.49 26.42
CA HIS A 221 -16.36 17.88 27.66
C HIS A 221 -15.24 17.15 28.41
N HIS A 222 -15.18 17.32 29.73
CA HIS A 222 -14.14 16.79 30.61
C HIS A 222 -14.16 15.25 30.70
N CYS A 223 -15.30 14.60 30.48
CA CYS A 223 -15.41 13.13 30.55
C CYS A 223 -14.40 12.42 29.62
N TRP A 224 -14.12 12.99 28.45
CA TRP A 224 -13.17 12.44 27.48
C TRP A 224 -11.71 12.59 27.93
N HIS A 225 -11.42 13.60 28.75
CA HIS A 225 -10.09 13.79 29.33
C HIS A 225 -9.83 12.81 30.48
N HIS A 226 -10.87 12.45 31.23
CA HIS A 226 -10.78 11.47 32.31
C HIS A 226 -10.78 10.01 31.81
N LEU A 227 -11.32 9.78 30.61
CA LEU A 227 -11.40 8.47 29.97
C LEU A 227 -10.79 8.50 28.56
N PRO A 228 -9.45 8.69 28.44
CA PRO A 228 -8.78 8.85 27.14
C PRO A 228 -8.95 7.63 26.23
N ALA A 229 -8.88 6.42 26.77
CA ALA A 229 -9.17 5.19 26.03
C ALA A 229 -10.57 5.16 25.41
N TYR A 230 -11.57 5.68 26.11
CA TYR A 230 -12.94 5.75 25.62
C TYR A 230 -13.17 6.92 24.65
N ALA A 231 -12.36 7.97 24.72
CA ALA A 231 -12.31 9.00 23.69
C ALA A 231 -11.77 8.42 22.36
N CYS A 232 -10.71 7.61 22.43
CA CYS A 232 -10.20 6.88 21.26
C CYS A 232 -11.25 5.87 20.72
N LEU A 233 -12.01 5.20 21.60
CA LEU A 233 -13.11 4.30 21.18
C LEU A 233 -14.19 5.07 20.44
N ARG A 234 -14.59 6.25 20.92
CA ARG A 234 -15.56 7.12 20.24
C ARG A 234 -15.10 7.42 18.81
N ASP A 235 -13.85 7.83 18.65
CA ASP A 235 -13.31 8.23 17.35
C ASP A 235 -13.22 7.04 16.39
N TRP A 236 -12.82 5.88 16.91
CA TRP A 236 -12.80 4.62 16.18
C TRP A 236 -14.19 4.18 15.71
N ILE A 237 -15.20 4.19 16.59
CA ILE A 237 -16.59 3.84 16.21
C ILE A 237 -17.12 4.80 15.16
N GLY A 238 -16.84 6.10 15.28
CA GLY A 238 -17.19 7.08 14.26
C GLY A 238 -16.60 6.71 12.90
N ALA A 239 -15.31 6.38 12.85
CA ALA A 239 -14.66 5.93 11.62
C ALA A 239 -15.28 4.61 11.08
N CYS A 240 -15.58 3.65 11.95
CA CYS A 240 -16.21 2.38 11.59
C CYS A 240 -17.63 2.54 11.06
N ALA A 241 -18.44 3.41 11.67
CA ALA A 241 -19.80 3.70 11.21
C ALA A 241 -19.77 4.34 9.81
N THR A 242 -18.87 5.30 9.59
CA THR A 242 -18.65 5.90 8.27
C THR A 242 -18.20 4.87 7.23
N TYR A 243 -17.24 4.02 7.59
CA TYR A 243 -16.78 2.93 6.73
C TYR A 243 -17.91 1.98 6.33
N LEU A 244 -18.68 1.48 7.30
CA LEU A 244 -19.80 0.57 7.04
C LEU A 244 -20.92 1.22 6.23
N HIS A 245 -21.20 2.51 6.48
CA HIS A 245 -22.18 3.26 5.69
C HIS A 245 -21.78 3.32 4.22
N MET A 246 -20.51 3.54 3.91
CA MET A 246 -19.99 3.53 2.55
C MET A 246 -20.04 2.14 1.91
N VAL A 247 -19.72 1.09 2.67
CA VAL A 247 -19.77 -0.30 2.18
C VAL A 247 -21.22 -0.74 1.88
N GLU A 248 -22.17 -0.36 2.74
CA GLU A 248 -23.55 -0.86 2.68
C GLU A 248 -24.45 -0.05 1.74
N HIS A 249 -24.28 1.28 1.70
CA HIS A 249 -25.26 2.15 1.05
C HIS A 249 -24.80 2.73 -0.30
N CYS A 250 -23.54 2.55 -0.71
CA CYS A 250 -23.06 3.01 -2.01
C CYS A 250 -23.49 2.06 -3.14
N LEU A 251 -24.33 2.54 -4.06
CA LEU A 251 -24.81 1.78 -5.23
C LEU A 251 -23.77 1.77 -6.37
N PRO A 252 -23.63 0.65 -7.11
CA PRO A 252 -22.72 0.52 -8.25
C PRO A 252 -22.93 1.55 -9.37
N GLU A 253 -24.16 2.02 -9.55
CA GLU A 253 -24.57 2.95 -10.60
C GLU A 253 -24.19 4.40 -10.32
N PHE A 254 -23.61 4.70 -9.15
CA PHE A 254 -23.14 6.03 -8.82
C PHE A 254 -21.82 6.37 -9.52
N ASP A 255 -21.72 7.57 -10.10
CA ASP A 255 -20.52 8.02 -10.82
C ASP A 255 -19.24 7.95 -9.96
N GLY A 256 -19.37 8.16 -8.64
CA GLY A 256 -18.30 8.07 -7.66
C GLY A 256 -18.01 6.65 -7.12
N PHE A 257 -18.75 5.63 -7.54
CA PHE A 257 -18.67 4.28 -6.97
C PHE A 257 -17.25 3.70 -7.03
N ALA A 258 -16.55 3.86 -8.16
CA ALA A 258 -15.18 3.37 -8.28
C ALA A 258 -14.21 4.03 -7.28
N ALA A 259 -14.42 5.31 -6.96
CA ALA A 259 -13.63 6.03 -5.96
C ALA A 259 -14.00 5.58 -4.53
N VAL A 260 -15.30 5.43 -4.23
CA VAL A 260 -15.74 4.88 -2.94
C VAL A 260 -15.21 3.47 -2.75
N GLN A 261 -15.27 2.62 -3.77
CA GLN A 261 -14.68 1.28 -3.75
C GLN A 261 -13.19 1.32 -3.46
N GLN A 262 -12.43 2.25 -4.04
CA GLN A 262 -11.01 2.40 -3.68
C GLN A 262 -10.80 2.81 -2.21
N LEU A 263 -11.66 3.67 -1.67
CA LEU A 263 -11.61 4.14 -0.28
C LEU A 263 -12.06 3.09 0.75
N VAL A 264 -13.03 2.22 0.41
CA VAL A 264 -13.55 1.18 1.31
C VAL A 264 -12.90 -0.17 1.10
N THR A 265 -12.20 -0.36 -0.01
CA THR A 265 -11.39 -1.57 -0.20
C THR A 265 -10.33 -1.54 0.89
N PRO A 266 -10.33 -2.52 1.82
CA PRO A 266 -9.22 -2.66 2.74
C PRO A 266 -7.96 -2.68 1.88
N PRO A 267 -6.94 -1.84 2.15
CA PRO A 267 -5.72 -1.91 1.39
C PRO A 267 -5.28 -3.36 1.40
N GLN A 268 -4.66 -3.84 0.33
CA GLN A 268 -4.03 -5.15 0.34
C GLN A 268 -2.93 -5.12 1.40
N ARG A 269 -3.34 -5.32 2.65
CA ARG A 269 -2.47 -5.40 3.79
C ARG A 269 -1.89 -6.79 3.70
N THR A 270 -0.75 -6.87 3.03
CA THR A 270 0.32 -7.60 3.69
C THR A 270 0.36 -7.07 5.13
N PRO A 271 0.10 -7.92 6.14
CA PRO A 271 -0.04 -7.49 7.52
C PRO A 271 1.10 -6.53 7.87
N LYS A 272 0.81 -5.41 8.56
CA LYS A 272 1.80 -4.42 9.06
C LYS A 272 2.78 -5.01 10.10
N THR A 273 3.13 -6.29 10.00
CA THR A 273 4.44 -6.78 10.37
C THR A 273 5.29 -6.69 9.12
N ASN A 274 6.39 -5.93 9.14
CA ASN A 274 7.49 -6.12 8.19
C ASN A 274 7.81 -7.62 8.16
N THR A 275 7.21 -8.34 7.22
CA THR A 275 7.47 -9.76 7.00
C THR A 275 8.92 -9.89 6.56
N TRP A 276 9.37 -8.85 5.86
CA TRP A 276 10.67 -8.69 5.26
C TRP A 276 11.44 -7.58 5.95
N PHE A 277 12.56 -7.94 6.55
CA PHE A 277 13.52 -6.97 7.07
C PHE A 277 14.62 -6.79 6.03
N ARG A 278 14.86 -5.55 5.62
CA ARG A 278 16.04 -5.20 4.83
C ARG A 278 17.26 -5.17 5.74
N CYS A 279 18.25 -5.96 5.39
CA CYS A 279 19.53 -6.01 6.06
C CYS A 279 20.63 -5.64 5.07
N GLU A 280 21.76 -5.18 5.60
CA GLU A 280 22.91 -4.78 4.79
C GLU A 280 24.18 -5.36 5.41
N THR A 281 25.04 -5.96 4.59
CA THR A 281 26.35 -6.44 5.04
C THR A 281 27.33 -5.27 5.25
N GLU A 282 28.46 -5.50 5.91
CA GLU A 282 29.53 -4.50 6.05
C GLU A 282 30.01 -3.95 4.69
N ASP A 283 29.97 -4.78 3.65
CA ASP A 283 30.33 -4.43 2.27
C ASP A 283 29.19 -3.68 1.51
N GLY A 284 28.08 -3.39 2.18
CA GLY A 284 26.93 -2.69 1.63
C GLY A 284 25.99 -3.54 0.77
N ILE A 285 26.05 -4.87 0.86
CA ILE A 285 25.18 -5.75 0.07
C ILE A 285 23.84 -5.93 0.79
N GLU A 286 22.76 -5.59 0.10
CA GLU A 286 21.40 -5.75 0.61
C GLU A 286 20.97 -7.23 0.58
N TYR A 287 20.29 -7.67 1.63
CA TYR A 287 19.58 -8.94 1.70
C TYR A 287 18.32 -8.79 2.55
N PHE A 288 17.38 -9.73 2.41
CA PHE A 288 16.06 -9.63 2.99
C PHE A 288 15.76 -10.86 3.85
N TYR A 289 15.37 -10.62 5.10
CA TYR A 289 14.98 -11.68 6.03
C TYR A 289 13.47 -11.77 6.15
N ASN A 290 12.92 -12.96 5.90
CA ASN A 290 11.52 -13.26 6.13
C ASN A 290 11.31 -13.77 7.56
N ARG A 291 10.62 -13.00 8.40
CA ARG A 291 10.33 -13.41 9.78
C ARG A 291 9.36 -14.58 9.90
N LEU A 292 8.40 -14.72 8.98
CA LEU A 292 7.41 -15.80 9.00
C LEU A 292 8.04 -17.15 8.66
N TYR A 293 8.85 -17.16 7.59
CA TYR A 293 9.49 -18.38 7.11
C TYR A 293 10.88 -18.61 7.71
N GLN A 294 11.39 -17.66 8.50
CA GLN A 294 12.74 -17.66 9.07
C GLN A 294 13.80 -17.96 8.00
N SER A 295 13.64 -17.32 6.83
CA SER A 295 14.47 -17.56 5.66
C SER A 295 15.05 -16.27 5.12
N LEU A 296 16.14 -16.39 4.38
CA LEU A 296 16.85 -15.25 3.80
C LEU A 296 16.70 -15.29 2.28
N THR A 297 16.68 -14.10 1.68
CA THR A 297 16.66 -13.93 0.23
C THR A 297 17.59 -12.79 -0.17
N LEU A 298 18.16 -12.89 -1.36
CA LEU A 298 19.13 -11.93 -1.89
C LEU A 298 18.50 -10.93 -2.87
N GLU A 299 17.27 -11.20 -3.28
CA GLU A 299 16.50 -10.36 -4.19
C GLU A 299 15.39 -9.69 -3.41
N ARG A 300 15.02 -8.47 -3.84
CA ARG A 300 13.92 -7.75 -3.24
C ARG A 300 12.62 -8.54 -3.43
N PRO A 301 11.95 -8.97 -2.36
CA PRO A 301 10.65 -9.63 -2.44
C PRO A 301 9.61 -8.70 -3.07
N ALA A 302 8.68 -9.27 -3.84
CA ALA A 302 7.63 -8.51 -4.53
C ALA A 302 6.68 -7.79 -3.56
N ASP A 303 6.56 -8.34 -2.35
CA ASP A 303 5.74 -7.90 -1.23
C ASP A 303 6.52 -7.04 -0.20
N PHE A 304 7.72 -6.57 -0.54
CA PHE A 304 8.51 -5.69 0.34
C PHE A 304 8.05 -4.22 0.28
N ASP A 305 7.45 -3.75 1.39
CA ASP A 305 6.83 -2.42 1.55
C ASP A 305 7.82 -1.24 1.67
N GLY A 306 9.11 -1.50 1.92
CA GLY A 306 10.16 -0.48 1.94
C GLY A 306 10.30 0.33 3.22
N THR A 307 9.65 -0.04 4.33
CA THR A 307 9.41 0.91 5.44
C THR A 307 10.33 0.81 6.66
N SER A 308 10.95 -0.34 6.99
CA SER A 308 11.72 -0.44 8.25
C SER A 308 13.23 -0.30 8.10
N SER A 309 13.77 0.84 8.53
CA SER A 309 15.21 1.04 8.76
C SER A 309 15.68 0.53 10.13
N HIS A 310 14.76 0.28 11.05
CA HIS A 310 15.06 -0.11 12.43
C HIS A 310 14.68 -1.58 12.67
N ILE A 311 15.68 -2.42 12.92
CA ILE A 311 15.51 -3.85 13.23
C ILE A 311 15.56 -4.03 14.76
N PRO A 312 14.49 -4.55 15.41
CA PRO A 312 14.53 -4.86 16.84
C PRO A 312 15.57 -5.93 17.19
N SER A 313 16.19 -5.85 18.37
CA SER A 313 17.26 -6.77 18.82
C SER A 313 16.87 -8.25 18.75
N VAL A 314 15.64 -8.60 19.13
CA VAL A 314 15.12 -9.99 19.07
C VAL A 314 15.09 -10.52 17.64
N VAL A 315 14.81 -9.66 16.65
CA VAL A 315 14.80 -10.05 15.23
C VAL A 315 16.23 -10.19 14.71
N GLN A 316 17.16 -9.38 15.21
CA GLN A 316 18.57 -9.45 14.85
C GLN A 316 19.20 -10.80 15.22
N GLU A 317 18.89 -11.34 16.41
CA GLU A 317 19.34 -12.68 16.82
C GLU A 317 18.81 -13.79 15.90
N LEU A 318 17.56 -13.66 15.43
CA LEU A 318 16.97 -14.61 14.48
C LEU A 318 17.62 -14.53 13.10
N ILE A 319 17.94 -13.31 12.64
CA ILE A 319 18.67 -13.08 11.38
C ILE A 319 20.05 -13.73 11.45
N ASP A 320 20.79 -13.53 12.54
CA ASP A 320 22.12 -14.12 12.74
C ASP A 320 22.05 -15.64 12.74
N THR A 321 21.02 -16.21 13.38
CA THR A 321 20.79 -17.66 13.40
C THR A 321 20.48 -18.20 12.00
N ALA A 322 19.62 -17.52 11.23
CA ALA A 322 19.29 -17.89 9.86
C ALA A 322 20.51 -17.80 8.93
N LEU A 323 21.33 -16.74 9.07
CA LEU A 323 22.57 -16.56 8.33
C LEU A 323 23.55 -17.69 8.62
N GLN A 324 23.73 -18.05 9.90
CA GLN A 324 24.63 -19.14 10.27
C GLN A 324 24.18 -20.50 9.70
N THR A 325 22.86 -20.71 9.62
CA THR A 325 22.26 -21.96 9.14
C THR A 325 22.32 -22.08 7.61
N ASP A 326 22.16 -20.98 6.87
CA ASP A 326 22.18 -20.97 5.40
C ASP A 326 23.58 -20.68 4.83
N ALA A 327 24.36 -21.75 4.64
CA ALA A 327 25.69 -21.67 4.06
C ALA A 327 25.69 -21.18 2.60
N ALA A 328 24.62 -21.42 1.83
CA ALA A 328 24.57 -21.06 0.41
C ALA A 328 24.43 -19.54 0.26
N ILE A 329 23.55 -18.93 1.04
CA ILE A 329 23.34 -17.47 1.04
C ILE A 329 24.60 -16.75 1.53
N ARG A 330 25.28 -17.27 2.55
CA ARG A 330 26.55 -16.69 3.03
C ARG A 330 27.63 -16.63 1.94
N ILE A 331 27.86 -17.74 1.24
CA ILE A 331 28.86 -17.82 0.17
C ILE A 331 28.53 -16.81 -0.94
N GLU A 332 27.24 -16.68 -1.28
CA GLU A 332 26.80 -15.76 -2.32
C GLU A 332 26.89 -14.28 -1.88
N LEU A 333 26.63 -13.97 -0.61
CA LEU A 333 26.86 -12.63 -0.04
C LEU A 333 28.34 -12.25 -0.10
N GLU A 334 29.24 -13.15 0.29
CA GLU A 334 30.69 -12.91 0.18
C GLU A 334 31.12 -12.69 -1.28
N ARG A 335 30.54 -13.44 -2.21
CA ARG A 335 30.82 -13.28 -3.66
C ARG A 335 30.39 -11.90 -4.14
N ARG A 336 29.19 -11.45 -3.78
CA ARG A 336 28.65 -10.12 -4.14
C ARG A 336 29.44 -8.98 -3.48
N GLY A 337 29.84 -9.14 -2.21
CA GLY A 337 30.68 -8.19 -1.49
C GLY A 337 32.03 -7.97 -2.20
N LYS A 338 32.73 -9.07 -2.51
CA LYS A 338 33.99 -9.03 -3.28
C LYS A 338 33.82 -8.34 -4.64
N GLN A 339 32.72 -8.59 -5.34
CA GLN A 339 32.44 -7.94 -6.62
C GLN A 339 32.18 -6.45 -6.48
N ARG A 340 31.45 -6.02 -5.45
CA ARG A 340 31.18 -4.61 -5.17
C ARG A 340 32.45 -3.86 -4.77
N ILE A 341 33.27 -4.45 -3.90
CA ILE A 341 34.60 -3.90 -3.56
C ILE A 341 35.46 -3.79 -4.82
N PHE A 342 35.51 -4.83 -5.65
CA PHE A 342 36.25 -4.79 -6.91
C PHE A 342 35.74 -3.71 -7.86
N ALA A 343 34.42 -3.53 -7.99
CA ALA A 343 33.82 -2.47 -8.81
C ALA A 343 34.09 -1.07 -8.25
N GLN A 344 34.04 -0.89 -6.93
CA GLN A 344 34.42 0.36 -6.27
C GLN A 344 35.89 0.68 -6.46
N LEU A 345 36.78 -0.32 -6.36
CA LEU A 345 38.20 -0.18 -6.64
C LEU A 345 38.45 0.13 -8.13
N LEU A 346 37.69 -0.45 -9.05
CA LEU A 346 37.73 -0.11 -10.47
C LEU A 346 37.30 1.34 -10.72
N ASP A 347 36.28 1.82 -9.99
CA ASP A 347 35.83 3.20 -10.07
C ASP A 347 36.69 4.18 -9.26
N GLN A 348 37.61 3.73 -8.43
CA GLN A 348 38.59 4.62 -7.78
C GLN A 348 39.90 4.64 -8.55
N ASP A 349 40.37 3.48 -9.03
CA ASP A 349 41.66 3.35 -9.69
C ASP A 349 41.66 2.15 -10.67
N GLU A 350 41.20 2.39 -11.90
CA GLU A 350 41.30 1.40 -12.98
C GLU A 350 42.76 1.27 -13.44
N TRP A 351 43.35 0.10 -13.20
CA TRP A 351 44.70 -0.22 -13.63
C TRP A 351 44.66 -1.13 -14.87
N VAL A 352 45.27 -0.65 -15.96
CA VAL A 352 45.45 -1.44 -17.16
C VAL A 352 46.75 -2.23 -17.04
N GLU A 353 46.65 -3.55 -17.01
CA GLU A 353 47.80 -4.44 -17.09
C GLU A 353 48.33 -4.43 -18.53
N CYS A 354 49.46 -3.77 -18.72
CA CYS A 354 50.15 -3.63 -19.99
C CYS A 354 51.34 -4.58 -20.08
N LEU A 355 51.71 -4.96 -21.30
CA LEU A 355 52.90 -5.76 -21.59
C LEU A 355 53.87 -4.95 -22.44
N ASP A 356 55.08 -4.71 -21.94
CA ASP A 356 56.16 -4.20 -22.77
C ASP A 356 56.67 -5.32 -23.67
N LEU A 357 56.47 -5.16 -24.99
CA LEU A 357 56.88 -6.15 -25.98
C LEU A 357 58.41 -6.26 -26.12
N HIS A 358 59.17 -5.24 -25.73
CA HIS A 358 60.63 -5.27 -25.84
C HIS A 358 61.27 -6.06 -24.69
N THR A 359 60.81 -5.81 -23.46
CA THR A 359 61.35 -6.44 -22.25
C THR A 359 60.54 -7.65 -21.78
N GLN A 360 59.36 -7.89 -22.37
CA GLN A 360 58.39 -8.92 -21.96
C GLN A 360 57.94 -8.79 -20.49
N THR A 361 58.05 -7.60 -19.91
CA THR A 361 57.61 -7.32 -18.54
C THR A 361 56.23 -6.70 -18.52
N LYS A 362 55.47 -7.08 -17.49
CA LYS A 362 54.17 -6.48 -17.20
C LYS A 362 54.37 -5.18 -16.45
N TYR A 363 53.57 -4.17 -16.77
CA TYR A 363 53.50 -2.92 -16.03
C TYR A 363 52.04 -2.47 -15.95
N TYR A 364 51.72 -1.70 -14.92
CA TYR A 364 50.34 -1.30 -14.64
C TYR A 364 50.23 0.20 -14.83
N TYR A 365 49.20 0.63 -15.55
CA TYR A 365 48.93 2.04 -15.80
C TYR A 365 47.56 2.44 -15.25
N SER A 366 47.53 3.44 -14.37
CA SER A 366 46.29 4.04 -13.89
C SER A 366 45.82 5.09 -14.88
N MET A 367 44.61 4.88 -15.43
CA MET A 367 43.96 5.84 -16.34
C MET A 367 43.49 7.10 -15.61
N LYS A 368 43.15 7.00 -14.31
CA LYS A 368 42.59 8.11 -13.53
C LYS A 368 43.67 9.02 -12.95
N HIS A 369 44.75 8.43 -12.43
CA HIS A 369 45.82 9.16 -11.75
C HIS A 369 47.04 9.42 -12.65
N TYR A 370 47.05 8.90 -13.88
CA TYR A 370 48.16 9.01 -14.83
C TYR A 370 49.49 8.47 -14.27
N GLN A 371 49.42 7.41 -13.45
CA GLN A 371 50.58 6.80 -12.81
C GLN A 371 50.95 5.46 -13.46
N VAL A 372 52.24 5.11 -13.39
CA VAL A 372 52.78 3.84 -13.88
C VAL A 372 53.42 3.11 -12.71
N ALA A 373 53.10 1.82 -12.55
CA ALA A 373 53.68 0.94 -11.55
C ALA A 373 54.35 -0.26 -12.22
N ALA A 374 55.54 -0.64 -11.72
CA ALA A 374 56.30 -1.79 -12.22
C ALA A 374 55.78 -3.14 -11.70
N GLY A 375 55.02 -3.14 -10.61
CA GLY A 375 54.34 -4.30 -10.04
C GLY A 375 52.87 -3.99 -9.81
N PRO A 376 52.03 -5.01 -9.53
CA PRO A 376 50.61 -4.80 -9.28
C PRO A 376 50.43 -3.93 -8.03
N PRO A 377 49.74 -2.77 -8.13
CA PRO A 377 49.33 -1.98 -6.99
C PRO A 377 48.55 -2.78 -5.95
N GLU A 378 48.69 -2.41 -4.67
CA GLU A 378 48.00 -3.07 -3.55
C GLU A 378 46.48 -2.89 -3.58
N HIS A 379 46.01 -1.80 -4.20
CA HIS A 379 44.60 -1.47 -4.34
C HIS A 379 44.31 -1.09 -5.79
N GLY A 380 43.41 -1.84 -6.44
CA GLY A 380 43.06 -1.60 -7.82
C GLY A 380 42.42 -2.82 -8.48
N ALA A 381 41.55 -2.56 -9.45
CA ALA A 381 41.01 -3.59 -10.32
C ALA A 381 41.80 -3.60 -11.64
N PHE A 382 42.15 -4.80 -12.09
CA PHE A 382 43.03 -5.00 -13.25
C PHE A 382 42.24 -5.35 -14.50
N VAL A 383 42.40 -4.53 -15.53
CA VAL A 383 41.86 -4.81 -16.86
C VAL A 383 43.03 -5.16 -17.78
N SER A 384 42.91 -6.25 -18.54
CA SER A 384 43.93 -6.59 -19.52
C SER A 384 44.04 -5.50 -20.59
N TYR A 385 45.25 -5.20 -21.06
CA TYR A 385 45.47 -4.29 -22.21
C TYR A 385 44.65 -4.66 -23.46
N ARG A 386 44.22 -5.93 -23.59
CA ARG A 386 43.38 -6.41 -24.71
C ARG A 386 41.93 -5.93 -24.63
N GLU A 387 41.44 -5.73 -23.41
CA GLU A 387 40.05 -5.38 -23.12
C GLU A 387 39.89 -3.86 -22.89
N SER A 388 40.98 -3.16 -22.59
CA SER A 388 40.97 -1.71 -22.41
C SER A 388 40.72 -0.95 -23.72
N VAL A 389 39.55 -0.30 -23.81
CA VAL A 389 39.16 0.57 -24.92
C VAL A 389 40.11 1.77 -25.05
N ALA A 390 40.54 2.33 -23.92
CA ALA A 390 41.46 3.46 -23.90
C ALA A 390 42.84 3.09 -24.44
N PHE A 391 43.38 1.93 -24.04
CA PHE A 391 44.65 1.42 -24.55
C PHE A 391 44.59 1.17 -26.06
N ALA A 392 43.50 0.56 -26.54
CA ALA A 392 43.26 0.36 -27.97
C ALA A 392 43.19 1.69 -28.75
N ALA A 393 42.58 2.73 -28.18
CA ALA A 393 42.51 4.06 -28.79
C ALA A 393 43.89 4.72 -28.92
N VAL A 394 44.75 4.63 -27.89
CA VAL A 394 46.13 5.15 -27.93
C VAL A 394 46.94 4.45 -29.01
N LEU A 395 46.85 3.12 -29.13
CA LEU A 395 47.52 2.37 -30.19
C LEU A 395 47.04 2.79 -31.58
N ARG A 396 45.74 3.03 -31.77
CA ARG A 396 45.18 3.54 -33.03
C ARG A 396 45.71 4.94 -33.36
N LEU A 397 45.81 5.83 -32.38
CA LEU A 397 46.39 7.17 -32.57
C LEU A 397 47.88 7.12 -32.93
N GLN A 398 48.67 6.31 -32.21
CA GLN A 398 50.10 6.15 -32.49
C GLN A 398 50.34 5.55 -33.88
N THR A 399 49.58 4.53 -34.26
CA THR A 399 49.68 3.91 -35.60
C THR A 399 49.27 4.89 -36.69
N ALA A 400 48.19 5.66 -36.50
CA ALA A 400 47.77 6.71 -37.43
C ALA A 400 48.84 7.81 -37.57
N TYR A 401 49.45 8.25 -36.48
CA TYR A 401 50.53 9.24 -36.49
C TYR A 401 51.78 8.72 -37.22
N ARG A 402 52.23 7.50 -36.90
CA ARG A 402 53.36 6.84 -37.58
C ARG A 402 53.10 6.68 -39.08
N ARG A 403 51.87 6.29 -39.46
CA ARG A 403 51.44 6.22 -40.87
C ARG A 403 51.53 7.59 -41.55
N ARG A 404 51.00 8.65 -40.94
CA ARG A 404 51.10 10.02 -41.50
C ARG A 404 52.56 10.44 -41.70
N ARG A 405 53.43 10.20 -40.73
CA ARG A 405 54.86 10.54 -40.82
C ARG A 405 55.59 9.72 -41.91
N LEU A 406 55.23 8.45 -42.09
CA LEU A 406 55.76 7.62 -43.17
C LEU A 406 55.28 8.11 -44.54
N MET A 407 54.01 8.47 -44.66
CA MET A 407 53.44 9.04 -45.89
C MET A 407 54.14 10.34 -46.28
N GLN A 408 54.40 11.24 -45.32
CA GLN A 408 55.18 12.45 -45.57
C GLN A 408 56.61 12.13 -46.02
N LYS A 409 57.32 11.21 -45.35
CA LYS A 409 58.68 10.80 -45.75
C LYS A 409 58.70 10.18 -47.15
N THR A 410 57.70 9.37 -47.50
CA THR A 410 57.61 8.75 -48.83
C THR A 410 57.22 9.75 -49.92
N GLN A 411 56.32 10.70 -49.63
CA GLN A 411 56.00 11.82 -50.53
C GLN A 411 57.23 12.70 -50.77
N VAL A 412 57.97 13.07 -49.73
CA VAL A 412 59.24 13.82 -49.86
C VAL A 412 60.27 13.03 -50.67
N ARG A 413 60.39 11.72 -50.46
CA ARG A 413 61.28 10.86 -51.29
C ARG A 413 60.81 10.77 -52.74
N LYS A 414 59.50 10.67 -52.99
CA LYS A 414 58.94 10.68 -54.36
C LYS A 414 59.17 12.02 -55.05
N ALA A 415 58.94 13.14 -54.36
CA ALA A 415 59.22 14.48 -54.86
C ALA A 415 60.72 14.69 -55.15
N LYS A 416 61.61 14.21 -54.28
CA LYS A 416 63.06 14.20 -54.54
C LYS A 416 63.43 13.31 -55.74
N ARG A 417 62.77 12.16 -55.91
CA ARG A 417 62.97 11.29 -57.09
C ARG A 417 62.46 11.89 -58.39
N SER A 418 61.33 12.61 -58.37
CA SER A 418 60.81 13.31 -59.55
C SER A 418 61.61 14.56 -59.91
N ALA A 419 62.37 15.11 -58.96
CA ALA A 419 63.29 16.24 -59.17
C ALA A 419 64.70 15.80 -59.58
N LEU A 420 65.01 14.49 -59.59
CA LEU A 420 66.27 13.97 -60.11
C LEU A 420 66.14 13.76 -61.63
N PRO A 421 67.12 14.19 -62.44
CA PRO A 421 67.08 13.99 -63.88
C PRO A 421 66.97 12.50 -64.18
N THR A 422 65.95 12.13 -64.94
CA THR A 422 65.69 10.75 -65.35
C THR A 422 66.71 10.38 -66.43
N PHE A 423 67.82 9.73 -66.05
CA PHE A 423 68.68 9.08 -67.03
C PHE A 423 67.97 7.83 -67.54
N ALA A 424 67.31 7.93 -68.70
CA ALA A 424 66.82 6.76 -69.43
C ALA A 424 68.04 5.96 -69.90
N SER A 425 68.36 4.86 -69.20
CA SER A 425 69.35 3.91 -69.69
C SER A 425 68.77 3.14 -70.87
N PHE A 426 69.13 3.54 -72.08
CA PHE A 426 69.00 2.75 -73.29
C PHE A 426 69.79 1.44 -73.13
N ALA A 427 69.08 0.35 -72.82
CA ALA A 427 69.59 -1.00 -72.98
C ALA A 427 68.43 -1.92 -73.38
N GLY A 428 67.95 -1.76 -74.61
CA GLY A 428 67.02 -2.68 -75.26
C GLY A 428 67.59 -3.08 -76.61
N GLY A 429 68.02 -4.34 -76.75
CA GLY A 429 68.37 -4.87 -78.06
C GLY A 429 69.36 -6.05 -78.10
N ALA A 430 69.26 -7.03 -77.21
CA ALA A 430 69.88 -8.34 -77.47
C ALA A 430 68.78 -9.41 -77.47
N ARG A 431 68.28 -9.65 -78.68
CA ARG A 431 67.28 -10.65 -79.03
C ARG A 431 67.90 -12.04 -78.84
N ALA A 432 67.27 -12.87 -78.02
CA ALA A 432 67.63 -14.27 -77.81
C ALA A 432 67.55 -15.07 -79.13
N LYS A 433 68.58 -15.86 -79.43
CA LYS A 433 68.50 -17.03 -80.31
C LYS A 433 68.15 -18.26 -79.45
N PRO A 434 67.19 -19.11 -79.84
CA PRO A 434 66.97 -20.39 -79.18
C PRO A 434 67.73 -21.54 -79.88
N LEU A 435 68.21 -22.48 -79.05
CA LEU A 435 68.46 -23.91 -79.29
C LEU A 435 69.38 -24.36 -80.45
N ALA A 436 70.55 -24.89 -80.09
CA ALA A 436 70.94 -26.31 -80.22
C ALA A 436 72.20 -26.58 -79.38
#